data_AF-A0AA42ZR19-F1
#
_entry.id   AF-A0AA42ZR19-F1
#
_cell.length_a   1.000
_cell.length_b   1.000
_cell.length_c   1.000
_cell.angle_alpha   90.00
_cell.angle_beta   90.00
_cell.angle_gamma   90.00
#
_symmetry.space_group_name_H-M   'P 1'
#
loop_
_entity.id
_entity.type
_entity.pdbx_description
1 polymer ?
#
loop_
_entity_poly.entity_id
_entity_poly.type
_entity_poly.pdbx_seq_one_letter_code
_entity_poly.pdbx_strand_id
1 'polypeptide(L)'
;MNLSRVRLLFSIVLLIDLVGSAPATSVESLLLEVGDRAFFAAHSSELSAETAGVVTRLADWLEKNPETTILIEGHADDLGSDAYNQILSEQRAWAVEDHLIALGIEPRRISTVGFGNRRPAMLGSDEESLAQNRRVNFRPNCWVRTLQSEFQHRQQQYRAVECSNQSLFRGAYRPVPAKY
;
A
#
# COMPACT_ATOMS: atom_id res chain seq x y z
N MET A 1 26.42 58.57 -30.05
CA MET A 1 27.14 57.28 -30.10
C MET A 1 26.15 56.15 -29.88
N ASN A 2 26.12 55.24 -30.85
CA ASN A 2 25.22 54.08 -30.95
C ASN A 2 25.65 53.02 -29.93
N LEU A 3 24.74 52.52 -29.09
CA LEU A 3 24.98 51.30 -28.30
C LEU A 3 23.82 50.31 -28.52
N SER A 4 23.77 49.84 -29.76
CA SER A 4 23.36 48.46 -30.04
C SER A 4 24.39 47.52 -29.40
N ARG A 5 24.00 46.83 -28.31
CA ARG A 5 24.61 45.60 -27.74
C ARG A 5 23.80 45.26 -26.48
N VAL A 6 22.53 44.90 -26.66
CA VAL A 6 22.08 43.50 -26.78
C VAL A 6 22.31 42.73 -25.47
N ARG A 7 21.28 42.81 -24.63
CA ARG A 7 20.73 41.74 -23.77
C ARG A 7 21.39 40.37 -24.02
N LEU A 8 22.25 39.91 -23.11
CA LEU A 8 22.70 38.51 -23.14
C LEU A 8 23.02 37.90 -21.77
N LEU A 9 22.36 38.36 -20.71
CA LEU A 9 22.45 37.72 -19.39
C LEU A 9 21.09 37.54 -18.67
N PHE A 10 19.98 37.79 -19.37
CA PHE A 10 18.62 37.58 -18.85
C PHE A 10 17.91 36.37 -19.50
N SER A 11 18.66 35.35 -19.92
CA SER A 11 18.08 34.13 -20.51
C SER A 11 18.51 32.82 -19.85
N ILE A 12 19.27 32.84 -18.76
CA ILE A 12 19.65 31.61 -18.05
C ILE A 12 18.70 31.27 -16.88
N VAL A 13 17.79 32.18 -16.51
CA VAL A 13 16.85 32.00 -15.38
C VAL A 13 15.46 31.49 -15.82
N LEU A 14 15.35 30.80 -16.97
CA LEU A 14 14.05 30.29 -17.42
C LEU A 14 14.16 28.97 -18.20
N LEU A 15 15.00 28.04 -17.73
CA LEU A 15 15.07 26.69 -18.31
C LEU A 15 15.21 25.56 -17.27
N ILE A 16 15.00 25.83 -15.98
CA ILE A 16 15.02 24.79 -14.94
C ILE A 16 13.62 24.35 -14.50
N ASP A 17 12.55 25.05 -14.88
CA ASP A 17 11.18 24.67 -14.48
C ASP A 17 10.54 23.59 -15.39
N LEU A 18 11.33 22.84 -16.16
CA LEU A 18 10.84 21.81 -17.08
C LEU A 18 11.09 20.37 -16.63
N VAL A 19 11.45 20.15 -15.36
CA VAL A 19 11.01 18.90 -14.71
C VAL A 19 9.63 19.20 -14.14
N GLY A 20 8.62 19.08 -15.00
CA GLY A 20 7.27 18.87 -14.54
C GLY A 20 7.31 17.62 -13.67
N SER A 21 7.33 17.83 -12.35
CA SER A 21 7.12 16.79 -11.37
C SER A 21 5.80 16.15 -11.76
N ALA A 22 5.85 14.95 -12.34
CA ALA A 22 4.65 14.15 -12.52
C ALA A 22 3.90 14.16 -11.18
N PRO A 23 2.55 14.29 -11.16
CA PRO A 23 1.84 14.09 -9.91
C PRO A 23 2.31 12.73 -9.38
N ALA A 24 2.91 12.72 -8.18
CA ALA A 24 3.36 11.48 -7.58
C ALA A 24 2.21 10.49 -7.71
N THR A 25 2.49 9.32 -8.28
CA THR A 25 1.45 8.30 -8.41
C THR A 25 0.83 8.10 -7.04
N SER A 26 -0.48 7.86 -6.96
CA SER A 26 -1.18 7.71 -5.67
C SER A 26 -0.53 6.64 -4.77
N VAL A 27 0.23 5.71 -5.35
CA VAL A 27 0.99 4.70 -4.61
C VAL A 27 2.28 5.27 -4.02
N GLU A 28 3.03 6.08 -4.77
CA GLU A 28 4.29 6.66 -4.32
C GLU A 28 4.08 7.68 -3.20
N SER A 29 3.04 8.52 -3.30
CA SER A 29 2.70 9.45 -2.22
C SER A 29 2.24 8.71 -0.95
N LEU A 30 1.46 7.63 -1.09
CA LEU A 30 1.06 6.82 0.06
C LEU A 30 2.26 6.22 0.79
N LEU A 31 3.22 5.67 0.05
CA LEU A 31 4.43 5.08 0.61
C LEU A 31 5.29 6.10 1.38
N LEU A 32 5.41 7.32 0.86
CA LEU A 32 6.23 8.36 1.46
C LEU A 32 5.55 9.02 2.68
N GLU A 33 4.24 9.24 2.62
CA GLU A 33 3.51 9.95 3.68
C GLU A 33 3.05 9.03 4.82
N VAL A 34 2.68 7.79 4.50
CA VAL A 34 2.02 6.86 5.45
C VAL A 34 2.88 5.63 5.71
N GLY A 35 3.34 5.00 4.64
CA GLY A 35 3.81 3.62 4.60
C GLY A 35 2.77 2.68 3.97
N ASP A 36 3.19 1.46 3.58
CA ASP A 36 2.29 0.47 2.94
C ASP A 36 1.63 -0.51 3.92
N ARG A 37 1.99 -0.47 5.21
CA ARG A 37 1.55 -1.49 6.16
C ARG A 37 1.49 -1.01 7.61
N ALA A 38 0.70 -1.74 8.38
CA ALA A 38 0.53 -1.62 9.83
C ALA A 38 0.79 -2.98 10.50
N PHE A 39 1.34 -2.99 11.71
CA PHE A 39 1.69 -4.21 12.45
C PHE A 39 0.80 -4.45 13.67
N PHE A 40 0.73 -5.73 14.08
CA PHE A 40 -0.09 -6.21 15.19
C PHE A 40 0.67 -7.14 16.13
N ALA A 41 0.23 -7.17 17.38
CA ALA A 41 0.71 -8.14 18.36
C ALA A 41 0.22 -9.57 18.03
N ALA A 42 0.93 -10.57 18.56
CA ALA A 42 0.54 -11.97 18.44
C ALA A 42 -0.86 -12.21 19.02
N HIS A 43 -1.66 -13.04 18.35
CA HIS A 43 -3.03 -13.39 18.75
C HIS A 43 -3.98 -12.20 18.99
N SER A 44 -3.67 -11.02 18.45
CA SER A 44 -4.46 -9.81 18.65
C SER A 44 -4.80 -9.11 17.34
N SER A 45 -6.01 -8.53 17.30
CA SER A 45 -6.50 -7.59 16.30
C SER A 45 -6.63 -6.17 16.85
N GLU A 46 -6.15 -5.91 18.07
CA GLU A 46 -6.19 -4.59 18.69
C GLU A 46 -5.17 -3.65 18.05
N LEU A 47 -5.59 -2.42 17.80
CA LEU A 47 -4.72 -1.37 17.28
C LEU A 47 -3.87 -0.82 18.43
N SER A 48 -2.56 -1.03 18.35
CA SER A 48 -1.62 -0.31 19.22
C SER A 48 -1.65 1.19 18.92
N ALA A 49 -1.14 2.02 19.84
CA ALA A 49 -1.03 3.46 19.61
C ALA A 49 -0.21 3.80 18.35
N GLU A 50 0.84 3.03 18.06
CA GLU A 50 1.65 3.16 16.85
C GLU A 50 0.83 2.81 15.60
N THR A 51 0.14 1.67 15.63
CA THR A 51 -0.72 1.20 14.53
C THR A 51 -1.83 2.21 14.25
N ALA A 52 -2.50 2.71 15.28
CA ALA A 52 -3.52 3.75 15.17
C ALA A 52 -2.95 5.02 14.51
N GLY A 53 -1.75 5.45 14.90
CA GLY A 53 -1.07 6.60 14.28
C GLY A 53 -0.76 6.40 12.80
N VAL A 54 -0.43 5.19 12.36
CA VAL A 54 -0.29 4.86 10.93
C VAL A 54 -1.64 4.99 10.20
N VAL A 55 -2.71 4.45 10.79
CA VAL A 55 -4.05 4.50 10.19
C VAL A 55 -4.60 5.93 10.16
N THR A 56 -4.27 6.78 11.14
CA THR A 56 -4.59 8.22 11.09
C THR A 56 -3.92 8.90 9.90
N ARG A 57 -2.63 8.65 9.65
CA ARG A 57 -1.95 9.19 8.46
C ARG A 57 -2.57 8.66 7.16
N LEU A 58 -3.03 7.41 7.14
CA LEU A 58 -3.77 6.86 6.01
C LEU A 58 -5.08 7.61 5.76
N ALA A 59 -5.84 7.93 6.82
CA ALA A 59 -7.05 8.73 6.71
C ALA A 59 -6.75 10.13 6.13
N ASP A 60 -5.78 10.85 6.68
CA ASP A 60 -5.35 12.17 6.18
C ASP A 60 -4.97 12.11 4.69
N TRP A 61 -4.28 11.04 4.28
CA TRP A 61 -3.92 10.83 2.88
C TRP A 61 -5.14 10.54 2.00
N LEU A 62 -6.10 9.75 2.46
CA LEU A 62 -7.35 9.45 1.73
C LEU A 62 -8.26 10.69 1.61
N GLU A 63 -8.23 11.61 2.57
CA GLU A 63 -8.93 12.90 2.48
C GLU A 63 -8.34 13.79 1.38
N LYS A 64 -7.01 13.85 1.26
CA LYS A 64 -6.32 14.57 0.18
C LYS A 64 -6.55 13.94 -1.20
N ASN A 65 -6.90 12.66 -1.25
CA ASN A 65 -7.06 11.87 -2.48
C ASN A 65 -8.48 11.30 -2.62
N PRO A 66 -9.54 12.13 -2.77
CA PRO A 66 -10.94 11.71 -2.67
C PRO A 66 -11.38 10.66 -3.71
N GLU A 67 -10.75 10.64 -4.88
CA GLU A 67 -11.05 9.68 -5.96
C GLU A 67 -10.46 8.28 -5.71
N THR A 68 -9.55 8.14 -4.75
CA THR A 68 -8.91 6.86 -4.44
C THR A 68 -9.80 6.02 -3.54
N THR A 69 -9.90 4.73 -3.82
CA THR A 69 -10.43 3.74 -2.86
C THR A 69 -9.27 2.86 -2.37
N ILE A 70 -9.43 2.18 -1.24
CA ILE A 70 -8.36 1.40 -0.59
C ILE A 70 -8.84 -0.02 -0.31
N LEU A 71 -8.01 -1.00 -0.63
CA LEU A 71 -8.13 -2.38 -0.18
C LEU A 71 -7.17 -2.61 1.00
N ILE A 72 -7.71 -3.12 2.09
CA ILE A 72 -7.01 -3.46 3.32
C ILE A 72 -6.84 -4.98 3.36
N GLU A 73 -5.59 -5.43 3.29
CA GLU A 73 -5.27 -6.86 3.28
C GLU A 73 -4.76 -7.29 4.65
N GLY A 74 -5.53 -8.11 5.36
CA GLY A 74 -5.14 -8.68 6.64
C GLY A 74 -4.29 -9.94 6.48
N HIS A 75 -3.24 -10.06 7.29
CA HIS A 75 -2.37 -11.22 7.35
C HIS A 75 -2.14 -11.70 8.79
N ALA A 76 -1.91 -12.99 8.93
CA ALA A 76 -1.52 -13.65 10.18
C ALA A 76 -0.18 -14.37 10.01
N ASP A 77 0.48 -14.65 11.13
CA ASP A 77 1.65 -15.51 11.18
C ASP A 77 1.24 -16.99 11.23
N ASP A 78 2.21 -17.90 11.15
CA ASP A 78 1.96 -19.36 11.09
C ASP A 78 1.67 -19.99 12.46
N LEU A 79 1.37 -19.19 13.49
CA LEU A 79 1.04 -19.68 14.82
C LEU A 79 -0.45 -19.99 14.93
N GLY A 80 -0.79 -21.28 15.05
CA GLY A 80 -2.16 -21.75 15.23
C GLY A 80 -2.72 -22.45 13.99
N SER A 81 -4.04 -22.63 13.94
CA SER A 81 -4.70 -23.28 12.80
C SER A 81 -4.99 -22.29 11.67
N ASP A 82 -5.00 -22.76 10.42
CA ASP A 82 -5.32 -21.92 9.26
C ASP A 82 -6.68 -21.24 9.39
N ALA A 83 -7.67 -21.94 9.96
CA ALA A 83 -9.01 -21.39 10.20
C ALA A 83 -8.99 -20.26 11.24
N TYR A 84 -8.22 -20.41 12.32
CA TYR A 84 -8.02 -19.37 13.30
C TYR A 84 -7.33 -18.14 12.68
N ASN A 85 -6.26 -18.38 11.92
CA ASN A 85 -5.48 -17.34 11.26
C ASN A 85 -6.30 -16.58 10.20
N GLN A 86 -7.18 -17.28 9.49
CA GLN A 86 -8.13 -16.66 8.57
C GLN A 86 -8.99 -15.62 9.30
N ILE A 87 -9.66 -16.03 10.38
CA ILE A 87 -10.54 -15.16 11.17
C ILE A 87 -9.74 -13.99 11.78
N LEU A 88 -8.58 -14.26 12.37
CA LEU A 88 -7.73 -13.22 12.97
C LEU A 88 -7.29 -12.18 11.93
N SER A 89 -6.95 -12.62 10.72
CA SER A 89 -6.57 -11.71 9.64
C SER A 89 -7.73 -10.82 9.18
N GLU A 90 -8.95 -11.36 9.12
CA GLU A 90 -10.16 -10.59 8.81
C GLU A 90 -10.46 -9.56 9.90
N GLN A 91 -10.38 -9.97 11.17
CA GLN A 91 -10.57 -9.08 12.31
C GLN A 91 -9.58 -7.90 12.32
N ARG A 92 -8.32 -8.14 11.96
CA ARG A 92 -7.32 -7.07 11.81
C ARG A 92 -7.68 -6.08 10.71
N ALA A 93 -8.16 -6.59 9.57
CA ALA A 93 -8.59 -5.74 8.46
C ALA A 93 -9.81 -4.90 8.86
N TRP A 94 -10.80 -5.50 9.53
CA TRP A 94 -11.97 -4.80 10.06
C TRP A 94 -11.61 -3.75 11.11
N ALA A 95 -10.67 -4.04 12.02
CA ALA A 95 -10.22 -3.07 13.01
C ALA A 95 -9.64 -1.80 12.36
N VAL A 96 -8.90 -1.94 11.26
CA VAL A 96 -8.40 -0.79 10.49
C VAL A 96 -9.53 -0.07 9.77
N GLU A 97 -10.46 -0.80 9.13
CA GLU A 97 -11.64 -0.24 8.48
C GLU A 97 -12.49 0.58 9.46
N ASP A 98 -12.84 0.01 10.61
CA ASP A 98 -13.62 0.68 11.65
C ASP A 98 -12.93 1.95 12.14
N HIS A 99 -11.60 1.93 12.28
CA HIS A 99 -10.84 3.10 12.68
C HIS A 99 -10.83 4.19 11.59
N LEU A 100 -10.70 3.83 10.31
CA LEU A 100 -10.81 4.78 9.20
C LEU A 100 -12.21 5.39 9.10
N ILE A 101 -13.26 4.60 9.32
CA ILE A 101 -14.64 5.07 9.33
C ILE A 101 -14.86 6.04 10.50
N ALA A 102 -14.32 5.73 11.68
CA ALA A 102 -14.37 6.61 12.84
C ALA A 102 -13.65 7.95 12.60
N LEU A 103 -12.63 7.96 11.74
CA LEU A 103 -11.92 9.16 11.29
C LEU A 103 -12.65 9.92 10.16
N GLY A 104 -13.78 9.41 9.66
CA GLY A 104 -14.62 10.10 8.69
C GLY A 104 -14.46 9.64 7.24
N ILE A 105 -13.68 8.59 6.98
CA ILE A 105 -13.58 8.01 5.63
C ILE A 105 -14.86 7.26 5.30
N GLU A 106 -15.44 7.56 4.13
CA GLU A 106 -16.67 6.89 3.69
C GLU A 106 -16.46 5.37 3.51
N PRO A 107 -17.32 4.50 4.09
CA PRO A 107 -17.17 3.05 4.02
C PRO A 107 -17.06 2.51 2.58
N ARG A 108 -17.77 3.13 1.62
CA ARG A 108 -17.71 2.74 0.20
C ARG A 108 -16.33 2.86 -0.44
N ARG A 109 -15.41 3.62 0.17
CA ARG A 109 -14.03 3.79 -0.29
C ARG A 109 -13.09 2.74 0.26
N ILE A 110 -13.55 1.91 1.19
CA ILE A 110 -12.76 0.91 1.88
C ILE A 110 -13.24 -0.47 1.46
N SER A 111 -12.31 -1.41 1.32
CA SER A 111 -12.61 -2.82 1.13
C SER A 111 -11.63 -3.63 1.97
N THR A 112 -12.08 -4.73 2.57
CA THR A 112 -11.28 -5.57 3.46
C THR A 112 -11.21 -7.00 2.95
N VAL A 113 -10.03 -7.63 3.05
CA VAL A 113 -9.83 -9.06 2.75
C VAL A 113 -8.83 -9.64 3.75
N GLY A 114 -9.18 -10.77 4.37
CA GLY A 114 -8.24 -11.57 5.17
C GLY A 114 -7.61 -12.70 4.35
N PHE A 115 -6.29 -12.82 4.38
CA PHE A 115 -5.55 -13.91 3.72
C PHE A 115 -5.10 -15.01 4.67
N GLY A 116 -5.33 -14.86 5.96
CA GLY A 116 -4.75 -15.71 6.99
C GLY A 116 -3.23 -15.73 6.91
N ASN A 117 -2.67 -16.91 7.12
CA ASN A 117 -1.23 -17.20 7.04
C ASN A 117 -0.78 -17.62 5.63
N ARG A 118 -1.68 -17.71 4.65
CA ARG A 118 -1.37 -18.26 3.31
C ARG A 118 -0.51 -17.36 2.43
N ARG A 119 -0.25 -16.11 2.86
CA ARG A 119 0.56 -15.12 2.14
C ARG A 119 1.62 -14.50 3.07
N PRO A 120 2.62 -15.29 3.51
CA PRO A 120 3.66 -14.79 4.39
C PRO A 120 4.50 -13.73 3.67
N ALA A 121 4.85 -12.68 4.39
CA ALA A 121 5.86 -11.74 3.91
C ALA A 121 7.25 -12.38 4.05
N MET A 122 7.58 -12.83 5.25
CA MET A 122 8.86 -13.46 5.53
C MET A 122 8.64 -14.94 5.77
N LEU A 123 9.47 -15.77 5.15
CA LEU A 123 9.48 -17.20 5.41
C LEU A 123 10.41 -17.47 6.61
N GLY A 124 9.88 -18.14 7.62
CA GLY A 124 10.62 -18.46 8.84
C GLY A 124 9.67 -18.67 10.01
N SER A 125 10.18 -19.28 11.07
CA SER A 125 9.45 -19.52 12.32
C SER A 125 10.10 -18.82 13.52
N ASP A 126 11.07 -17.97 13.25
CA ASP A 126 11.70 -17.07 14.22
C ASP A 126 10.82 -15.83 14.45
N GLU A 127 11.00 -15.17 15.60
CA GLU A 127 10.13 -14.07 16.01
C GLU A 127 10.17 -12.88 15.03
N GLU A 128 11.30 -12.64 14.35
CA GLU A 128 11.40 -11.59 13.34
C GLU A 128 10.47 -11.89 12.15
N SER A 129 10.54 -13.11 11.61
CA SER A 129 9.65 -13.55 10.53
C SER A 129 8.18 -13.48 10.91
N LEU A 130 7.84 -13.94 12.13
CA LEU A 130 6.46 -13.93 12.63
C LEU A 130 5.95 -12.50 12.79
N ALA A 131 6.75 -11.60 13.35
CA ALA A 131 6.42 -10.18 13.49
C ALA A 131 6.12 -9.50 12.14
N GLN A 132 6.90 -9.82 11.10
CA GLN A 132 6.65 -9.31 9.74
C GLN A 132 5.37 -9.86 9.11
N ASN A 133 4.93 -11.04 9.54
CA ASN A 133 3.72 -11.68 9.02
C ASN A 133 2.44 -11.19 9.71
N ARG A 134 2.54 -10.67 10.94
CA ARG A 134 1.42 -10.03 11.66
C ARG A 134 1.18 -8.59 11.19
N ARG A 135 0.67 -8.45 9.98
CA ARG A 135 0.50 -7.14 9.34
C ARG A 135 -0.85 -6.97 8.66
N VAL A 136 -1.16 -5.71 8.37
CA VAL A 136 -2.19 -5.29 7.42
C VAL A 136 -1.52 -4.45 6.34
N ASN A 137 -1.77 -4.75 5.06
CA ASN A 137 -1.27 -3.93 3.96
C ASN A 137 -2.36 -2.97 3.43
N PHE A 138 -1.93 -1.81 2.96
CA PHE A 138 -2.78 -0.83 2.29
C PHE A 138 -2.55 -0.88 0.77
N ARG A 139 -3.62 -1.12 0.01
CA ARG A 139 -3.61 -1.24 -1.45
C ARG A 139 -4.54 -0.19 -2.05
N PRO A 140 -4.04 0.98 -2.47
CA PRO A 140 -4.88 1.95 -3.17
C PRO A 140 -5.34 1.35 -4.49
N ASN A 141 -6.64 1.41 -4.69
CA ASN A 141 -7.31 1.12 -5.94
C ASN A 141 -7.04 2.26 -6.93
N CYS A 142 -5.80 2.32 -7.40
CA CYS A 142 -5.54 2.57 -8.81
C CYS A 142 -5.56 1.23 -9.59
N TRP A 143 -6.09 0.17 -8.98
CA TRP A 143 -5.80 -1.25 -9.23
C TRP A 143 -7.03 -2.08 -9.66
N VAL A 144 -8.24 -1.54 -9.59
CA VAL A 144 -9.51 -2.29 -9.64
C VAL A 144 -10.46 -1.74 -10.72
N ARG A 145 -9.95 -1.36 -11.90
CA ARG A 145 -10.83 -1.30 -13.10
C ARG A 145 -10.88 -2.61 -13.88
N THR A 146 -10.02 -3.58 -13.54
CA THR A 146 -9.88 -4.83 -14.32
C THR A 146 -10.14 -6.11 -13.51
N LEU A 147 -10.32 -6.04 -12.19
CA LEU A 147 -10.33 -7.23 -11.33
C LEU A 147 -11.66 -8.01 -11.26
N GLN A 148 -12.80 -7.43 -11.64
CA GLN A 148 -14.09 -8.15 -11.53
C GLN A 148 -14.31 -9.21 -12.60
N SER A 149 -13.65 -9.11 -13.76
CA SER A 149 -13.80 -10.11 -14.83
C SER A 149 -12.77 -11.25 -14.79
N GLU A 150 -11.73 -11.14 -13.94
CA GLU A 150 -10.57 -12.04 -13.98
C GLU A 150 -10.43 -12.95 -12.75
N PHE A 151 -11.23 -12.73 -11.69
CA PHE A 151 -11.17 -13.53 -10.46
C PHE A 151 -11.62 -14.99 -10.65
N GLN A 152 -12.46 -15.28 -11.65
CA GLN A 152 -13.04 -16.62 -11.81
C GLN A 152 -12.14 -17.64 -12.52
N HIS A 153 -11.04 -17.27 -13.17
CA HIS A 153 -10.42 -18.20 -14.12
C HIS A 153 -8.93 -18.54 -14.01
N ARG A 154 -8.05 -17.80 -13.32
CA ARG A 154 -6.61 -18.13 -13.39
C ARG A 154 -5.81 -17.82 -12.12
N GLN A 155 -5.47 -18.88 -11.38
CA GLN A 155 -4.40 -18.93 -10.38
C GLN A 155 -2.98 -18.82 -10.95
N GLN A 156 -2.79 -18.48 -12.23
CA GLN A 156 -1.46 -18.39 -12.80
C GLN A 156 -1.38 -17.23 -13.78
N GLN A 157 -0.31 -16.44 -13.59
CA GLN A 157 0.28 -15.49 -14.53
C GLN A 157 -0.16 -14.03 -14.38
N TYR A 158 0.42 -13.40 -13.36
CA TYR A 158 0.64 -11.95 -13.29
C TYR A 158 1.24 -11.44 -14.61
N ARG A 159 0.45 -10.72 -15.40
CA ARG A 159 0.97 -9.74 -16.35
C ARG A 159 0.32 -8.40 -16.02
N ALA A 160 1.02 -7.66 -15.15
CA ALA A 160 0.64 -6.34 -14.72
C ALA A 160 0.71 -5.35 -15.90
N VAL A 161 -0.37 -4.62 -16.13
CA VAL A 161 -0.32 -3.33 -16.82
C VAL A 161 -0.29 -2.26 -15.72
N GLU A 162 0.72 -1.42 -15.79
CA GLU A 162 1.20 -0.55 -14.73
C GLU A 162 0.37 0.73 -14.61
N CYS A 163 0.15 1.21 -13.39
CA CYS A 163 0.02 2.65 -13.16
C CYS A 163 1.41 3.26 -13.37
N SER A 164 1.69 3.60 -14.64
CA SER A 164 2.85 4.36 -15.15
C SER A 164 4.12 4.31 -14.28
N ASN A 165 5.04 3.40 -14.66
CA ASN A 165 6.42 3.16 -14.19
C ASN A 165 6.64 2.14 -13.05
N GLN A 166 6.91 0.88 -13.43
CA GLN A 166 7.48 -0.21 -12.61
C GLN A 166 8.81 0.07 -11.89
N SER A 167 9.43 1.24 -12.00
CA SER A 167 10.83 1.38 -11.56
C SER A 167 11.01 1.36 -10.04
N LEU A 168 9.96 1.60 -9.23
CA LEU A 168 10.11 1.71 -7.77
C LEU A 168 9.84 0.43 -6.97
N PHE A 169 9.31 -0.63 -7.59
CA PHE A 169 9.06 -1.91 -6.89
C PHE A 169 10.00 -3.05 -7.29
N ARG A 170 11.01 -2.78 -8.13
CA ARG A 170 12.06 -3.74 -8.46
C ARG A 170 13.15 -3.77 -7.38
N GLY A 171 12.82 -4.30 -6.21
CA GLY A 171 13.84 -4.59 -5.21
C GLY A 171 13.30 -4.93 -3.84
N ALA A 172 12.73 -6.14 -3.66
CA ALA A 172 12.86 -6.90 -2.40
C ALA A 172 12.09 -8.25 -2.37
N TYR A 173 11.28 -8.62 -3.37
CA TYR A 173 10.69 -9.98 -3.41
C TYR A 173 11.28 -10.81 -4.53
N ARG A 174 12.26 -11.64 -4.19
CA ARG A 174 12.54 -12.85 -4.97
C ARG A 174 11.58 -13.92 -4.47
N PRO A 175 10.62 -14.40 -5.27
CA PRO A 175 9.83 -15.56 -4.90
C PRO A 175 10.78 -16.75 -4.75
N VAL A 176 10.88 -17.29 -3.54
CA VAL A 176 11.53 -18.58 -3.31
C VAL A 176 10.66 -19.63 -4.00
N PRO A 177 11.19 -20.43 -4.95
CA PRO A 177 10.39 -21.43 -5.62
C PRO A 177 9.86 -22.43 -4.58
N ALA A 178 8.54 -22.63 -4.59
CA ALA A 178 7.90 -23.67 -3.81
C ALA A 178 8.55 -25.01 -4.19
N LYS A 179 9.30 -25.60 -3.25
CA LYS A 179 9.77 -26.97 -3.37
C LYS A 179 8.59 -27.88 -3.02
N TYR A 180 8.14 -28.62 -4.03
CA TYR A 180 7.31 -29.81 -3.86
C TYR A 180 8.07 -30.88 -3.08
#